data_AF-A0A7V2XZS6-F1
#
_entry.id   AF-A0A7V2XZS6-F1
#
_cell.length_a   1.000
_cell.length_b   1.000
_cell.length_c   1.000
_cell.angle_alpha   90.00
_cell.angle_beta   90.00
_cell.angle_gamma   90.00
#
_symmetry.space_group_name_H-M   'P 1'
#
loop_
_entity.id
_entity.type
_entity.pdbx_description
1 polymer ?
#
loop_
_entity_poly.entity_id
_entity_poly.type
_entity_poly.pdbx_seq_one_letter_code
_entity_poly.pdbx_strand_id
1 'polypeptide(L)' 'MKKNPWKTWTWVIEIIFLFLALTAPLNPLLTTKVSVFAWCFLMIALGAVGVLLATLKGYPPEELSEKV' A
#
# COMPACT_ATOMS: atom_id res chain seq x y z
N MET A 1 14.97 -15.86 -14.43
CA MET A 1 13.76 -15.34 -13.74
C MET A 1 13.65 -13.85 -14.02
N LYS A 2 12.73 -13.41 -14.90
CA LYS A 2 12.47 -11.98 -15.14
C LYS A 2 11.94 -11.36 -13.84
N LYS A 3 12.68 -10.41 -13.25
CA LYS A 3 12.21 -9.65 -12.08
C LYS A 3 11.02 -8.82 -12.54
N ASN A 4 9.81 -9.22 -12.14
CA ASN A 4 8.60 -8.50 -12.48
C ASN A 4 8.55 -7.24 -11.60
N PRO A 5 8.78 -6.02 -12.14
CA PRO A 5 8.99 -4.82 -11.32
C PRO A 5 7.80 -4.54 -10.40
N TRP A 6 6.60 -4.89 -10.85
CA TRP A 6 5.35 -4.83 -10.09
C TRP A 6 5.32 -5.68 -8.83
N LYS A 7 6.04 -6.81 -8.80
CA LYS A 7 6.14 -7.66 -7.59
C LYS A 7 7.00 -6.98 -6.52
N THR A 8 8.08 -6.34 -6.94
CA THR A 8 8.95 -5.57 -6.06
C THR A 8 8.22 -4.36 -5.47
N TRP A 9 7.43 -3.63 -6.27
CA TRP A 9 6.67 -2.48 -5.78
C TRP A 9 5.61 -2.82 -4.72
N THR A 10 4.86 -3.91 -4.89
CA THR A 10 3.90 -4.35 -3.86
C THR A 10 4.60 -4.72 -2.55
N TRP A 11 5.72 -5.43 -2.64
CA TRP A 11 6.54 -5.76 -1.47
C TRP A 11 7.04 -4.51 -0.74
N VAL A 12 7.48 -3.49 -1.49
CA VAL A 12 7.93 -2.22 -0.90
C VAL A 12 6.79 -1.52 -0.16
N ILE A 13 5.59 -1.46 -0.76
CA ILE A 13 4.40 -0.84 -0.14
C ILE A 13 3.99 -1.57 1.13
N GLU A 14 4.00 -2.90 1.14
CA GLU A 14 3.69 -3.71 2.33
C GLU A 14 4.69 -3.48 3.45
N ILE A 15 6.00 -3.44 3.14
CA ILE A 15 7.04 -3.16 4.14
C ILE A 15 6.85 -1.77 4.74
N ILE A 16 6.57 -0.76 3.90
CA ILE A 16 6.33 0.62 4.37
C ILE A 16 5.10 0.65 5.28
N PHE A 17 4.00 0.00 4.89
CA PHE A 17 2.79 -0.07 5.69
C PHE A 17 3.04 -0.75 7.05
N LEU A 18 3.75 -1.87 7.06
CA LEU A 18 4.10 -2.59 8.28
C LEU A 18 5.01 -1.77 9.20
N PHE A 19 6.02 -1.10 8.62
CA PHE A 19 6.92 -0.23 9.38
C PHE A 19 6.16 0.93 10.03
N LEU A 20 5.27 1.59 9.28
CA LEU A 20 4.43 2.65 9.81
C LEU A 20 3.52 2.09 10.92
N ALA A 21 2.79 1.01 10.68
CA ALA A 21 1.92 0.38 11.69
C ALA A 21 2.66 0.08 13.01
N LEU A 22 3.87 -0.48 12.92
CA LEU A 22 4.67 -0.86 14.07
C LEU A 22 5.24 0.34 14.83
N THR A 23 5.55 1.42 14.11
CA THR A 23 6.14 2.64 14.69
C THR A 23 5.11 3.65 15.17
N ALA A 24 3.81 3.43 14.90
CA ALA A 24 2.72 4.28 15.38
C ALA A 24 2.79 4.60 16.89
N PRO A 25 2.93 3.64 17.83
CA PRO A 25 3.01 3.96 19.26
C PRO A 25 4.29 4.71 19.66
N LEU A 26 5.34 4.66 18.84
CA LEU A 26 6.62 5.31 19.09
C LEU A 26 6.75 6.66 18.36
N ASN A 27 5.75 7.05 17.58
CA ASN A 27 5.84 8.21 16.71
C ASN A 27 5.48 9.50 17.48
N PRO A 28 6.47 10.38 17.77
CA PRO A 28 6.22 11.62 18.51
C PRO A 28 5.35 12.63 17.74
N LEU A 29 5.15 12.42 16.44
CA LEU A 29 4.22 13.22 15.63
C LEU A 29 2.76 12.85 15.90
N LEU A 30 2.46 11.69 16.50
CA LEU A 30 1.08 11.26 16.84
C LEU A 30 0.63 11.75 18.21
N THR A 31 1.04 12.96 18.58
CA THR A 31 0.76 13.57 19.89
C THR A 31 -0.51 14.42 19.90
N THR A 32 -0.99 14.85 18.72
CA THR A 32 -2.19 15.69 18.60
C THR A 32 -3.33 14.92 17.93
N LYS A 33 -4.58 15.25 18.26
CA LYS A 33 -5.76 14.62 17.63
C LYS A 33 -5.75 14.74 16.10
N VAL A 34 -5.25 15.86 15.58
CA VAL A 34 -5.16 16.13 14.14
C VAL A 34 -4.12 15.24 13.48
N SER A 35 -2.95 15.07 14.10
CA SER A 35 -1.89 14.23 13.53
C SER A 35 -2.22 12.75 13.58
N VAL A 36 -2.90 12.28 14.62
CA VAL A 36 -3.46 10.91 14.69
C VAL A 36 -4.48 10.69 13.57
N PHE A 37 -5.36 11.65 13.33
CA PHE A 37 -6.35 11.56 12.26
C PHE A 37 -5.68 11.48 10.89
N ALA A 38 -4.75 12.40 10.59
CA ALA A 38 -4.00 12.40 9.32
C ALA A 38 -3.24 11.09 9.10
N TRP A 39 -2.65 10.54 10.16
CA TRP A 39 -1.98 9.24 10.12
C TRP A 39 -2.92 8.08 9.80
N CYS A 40 -4.10 8.04 10.43
CA CYS A 40 -5.11 7.02 10.11
C CYS A 40 -5.52 7.08 8.64
N PHE A 41 -5.72 8.28 8.07
CA PHE A 41 -6.02 8.42 6.63
C PHE A 41 -4.89 7.89 5.75
N LEU A 42 -3.64 8.15 6.12
CA LEU A 42 -2.47 7.66 5.38
C LEU A 42 -2.38 6.12 5.42
N MET A 43 -2.64 5.51 6.58
CA MET A 43 -2.69 4.05 6.72
C MET A 43 -3.82 3.43 5.89
N ILE A 44 -5.01 4.04 5.90
CA ILE A 44 -6.15 3.59 5.08
C ILE A 44 -5.80 3.69 3.59
N ALA A 45 -5.19 4.79 3.15
CA ALA A 45 -4.79 4.98 1.76
C ALA A 45 -3.76 3.94 1.31
N LEU A 46 -2.73 3.67 2.13
CA LEU A 46 -1.73 2.64 1.84
C LEU A 46 -2.35 1.24 1.76
N GLY A 47 -3.25 0.91 2.68
CA GLY A 47 -4.00 -0.36 2.66
C GLY A 47 -4.86 -0.50 1.40
N ALA A 48 -5.60 0.54 1.03
CA ALA A 48 -6.41 0.56 -0.19
C ALA A 48 -5.56 0.41 -1.46
N VAL A 49 -4.41 1.07 -1.55
CA VAL A 49 -3.48 0.91 -2.67
C VAL A 49 -2.92 -0.52 -2.72
N GLY A 50 -2.59 -1.11 -1.57
CA GLY A 50 -2.15 -2.52 -1.49
C GLY A 50 -3.21 -3.48 -2.03
N VAL A 51 -4.46 -3.33 -1.60
CA VAL A 51 -5.60 -4.15 -2.07
C VAL A 51 -5.87 -3.92 -3.56
N LEU A 52 -5.78 -2.68 -4.05
CA LEU A 52 -5.94 -2.37 -5.47
C LEU A 52 -4.84 -3.04 -6.31
N LEU A 53 -3.59 -3.02 -5.86
CA LEU A 53 -2.49 -3.70 -6.55
C LEU A 53 -2.62 -5.23 -6.51
N ALA A 54 -3.17 -5.78 -5.43
CA ALA A 54 -3.44 -7.21 -5.32
C ALA A 54 -4.60 -7.64 -6.25
N THR A 55 -5.67 -6.85 -6.32
CA THR A 55 -6.81 -7.11 -7.22
C THR A 55 -6.42 -6.95 -8.68
N LEU A 56 -5.66 -5.92 -9.05
CA LEU A 56 -5.10 -5.76 -10.41
C LEU A 56 -4.13 -6.88 -10.82
N LYS A 57 -3.50 -7.56 -9.85
CA LYS A 57 -2.68 -8.76 -10.11
C LYS A 57 -3.50 -10.05 -10.16
N GLY A 58 -4.58 -10.11 -9.39
CA GLY A 58 -5.48 -11.26 -9.30
C GLY A 58 -6.51 -11.32 -10.44
N TYR A 59 -6.79 -10.18 -11.10
CA TYR A 59 -7.51 -10.11 -12.37
C TYR A 59 -6.49 -10.28 -13.51
N PRO A 60 -6.36 -11.47 -14.13
CA PRO A 60 -5.61 -11.59 -15.36
C PRO A 60 -6.31 -10.71 -16.42
N PRO A 61 -5.61 -9.76 -17.06
CA PRO A 61 -6.19 -8.94 -18.11
C PRO A 61 -6.27 -9.76 -19.40
N GLU A 62 -7.07 -10.82 -19.42
CA GLU A 62 -7.48 -11.45 -20.69
C GLU A 62 -8.43 -10.50 -21.45
N GLU A 63 -9.12 -9.60 -20.75
CA GLU A 63 -10.05 -8.62 -21.35
C GLU A 63 -9.43 -7.23 -21.65
N LEU A 64 -8.22 -6.93 -21.17
CA LEU A 64 -7.56 -5.64 -21.43
C LEU A 64 -6.60 -5.67 -22.62
N SER A 65 -6.24 -6.86 -23.12
CA SER A 65 -5.32 -7.03 -24.26
C SER A 65 -5.99 -6.86 -25.62
N GLU A 66 -7.32 -6.84 -25.70
CA GLU A 66 -8.03 -6.80 -27.00
C GLU A 66 -8.42 -5.38 -27.44
N LYS A 67 -8.04 -4.34 -26.68
CA LYS A 67 -8.43 -2.94 -26.98
C LYS A 67 -7.30 -1.90 -26.88
N VAL A 68 -6.04 -2.31 -26.95
CA VAL A 68 -4.91 -1.38 -27.21
C VAL A 68 -4.02 -1.91 -28.31
#